data_AF-A0A1I7RIC4-F1
#
_entry.id   AF-A0A1I7RIC4-F1
#
_cell.length_a   1.000
_cell.length_b   1.000
_cell.length_c   1.000
_cell.angle_alpha   90.00
_cell.angle_beta   90.00
_cell.angle_gamma   90.00
#
_symmetry.space_group_name_H-M   'P 1'
#
loop_
_entity.id
_entity.type
_entity.pdbx_description
1 polymer ?
#
loop_
_entity_poly.entity_id
_entity_poly.type
_entity_poly.pdbx_seq_one_letter_code
_entity_poly.pdbx_strand_id
1 'polypeptide(L)'
;MNSAVFALFLAGLVAVEACSSAGSSSTTTTTAAAGRKRRHADAAEVILHSKVPVAQSQQLIQKLKNTAASLNLDAERFGKVEQEVGSDESGNAQIYHTLDGNVDCAELRLITKKVLSQVDEVPKASITCQGQKFRV
;
A
#
# COMPACT_ATOMS: atom_id res chain seq x y z
N MET A 1 43.55 4.09 4.57
CA MET A 1 42.14 4.33 4.18
C MET A 1 41.33 3.15 4.70
N ASN A 2 40.40 3.46 5.60
CA ASN A 2 39.71 2.51 6.48
C ASN A 2 38.76 1.59 5.70
N SER A 3 38.83 0.28 5.96
CA SER A 3 37.71 -0.63 5.77
C SER A 3 37.42 -1.27 7.13
N ALA A 4 36.33 -0.80 7.74
CA ALA A 4 35.79 -1.32 8.97
C ALA A 4 35.07 -2.63 8.68
N VAL A 5 35.49 -3.70 9.36
CA VAL A 5 34.74 -4.95 9.46
C VAL A 5 34.40 -5.10 10.94
N PHE A 6 33.18 -4.72 11.31
CA PHE A 6 32.60 -5.06 12.61
C PHE A 6 31.46 -6.04 12.35
N ALA A 7 31.80 -7.33 12.38
CA ALA A 7 30.84 -8.42 12.45
C ALA A 7 30.35 -8.53 13.90
N LEU A 8 29.05 -8.37 14.11
CA LEU A 8 28.43 -8.43 15.43
C LEU A 8 27.87 -9.85 15.68
N PHE A 9 28.14 -10.27 16.91
CA PHE A 9 28.05 -11.58 17.54
C PHE A 9 26.73 -12.37 17.41
N LEU A 10 26.91 -13.69 17.36
CA LEU A 10 25.91 -14.76 17.45
C LEU A 10 25.35 -14.96 18.87
N ALA A 11 24.09 -15.39 18.90
CA ALA A 11 23.45 -16.37 19.79
C ALA A 11 23.46 -16.15 21.32
N GLY A 12 22.25 -16.04 21.89
CA GLY A 12 22.02 -16.15 23.32
C GLY A 12 20.60 -16.58 23.68
N LEU A 13 20.51 -17.71 24.38
CA LEU A 13 19.41 -18.21 25.22
C LEU A 13 18.22 -18.96 24.59
N VAL A 14 18.42 -20.26 24.49
CA VAL A 14 17.44 -21.30 24.82
C VAL A 14 17.58 -21.65 26.31
N ALA A 15 16.46 -22.02 26.93
CA ALA A 15 16.27 -22.77 28.20
C ALA A 15 15.85 -21.96 29.44
N VAL A 16 14.60 -22.20 29.90
CA VAL A 16 14.21 -22.70 31.24
C VAL A 16 12.80 -23.30 31.06
N GLU A 17 12.60 -24.62 30.94
CA GLU A 17 12.44 -25.65 31.98
C GLU A 17 11.31 -25.44 33.02
N ALA A 18 10.29 -26.28 32.90
CA ALA A 18 9.60 -27.03 33.96
C ALA A 18 8.80 -26.32 35.10
N CYS A 19 7.50 -26.67 35.10
CA CYS A 19 6.74 -27.20 36.25
C CYS A 19 6.23 -26.24 37.34
N SER A 20 4.91 -26.13 37.51
CA SER A 20 4.16 -26.79 38.61
C SER A 20 2.76 -26.20 38.84
N SER A 21 1.82 -27.12 39.12
CA SER A 21 0.66 -26.99 40.02
C SER A 21 -0.63 -26.30 39.57
N ALA A 22 -1.61 -27.18 39.34
CA ALA A 22 -3.01 -27.14 39.78
C ALA A 22 -3.49 -25.95 40.63
N GLY A 23 -4.72 -25.50 40.33
CA GLY A 23 -5.65 -25.04 41.36
C GLY A 23 -6.40 -23.75 41.07
N SER A 24 -7.68 -23.92 40.75
CA SER A 24 -8.82 -23.08 41.14
C SER A 24 -8.92 -21.60 40.70
N SER A 25 -10.14 -21.32 40.24
CA SER A 25 -10.86 -20.04 40.37
C SER A 25 -10.38 -18.89 39.50
N SER A 26 -11.08 -18.66 38.39
CA SER A 26 -12.33 -17.90 38.44
C SER A 26 -12.73 -17.58 37.00
N THR A 27 -13.93 -18.00 36.62
CA THR A 27 -14.57 -17.61 35.38
C THR A 27 -14.88 -16.12 35.44
N THR A 28 -13.92 -15.28 35.06
CA THR A 28 -14.22 -13.89 34.72
C THR A 28 -14.59 -13.87 33.25
N THR A 29 -15.88 -14.04 32.98
CA THR A 29 -16.49 -13.74 31.69
C THR A 29 -16.38 -12.23 31.48
N THR A 30 -15.24 -11.75 30.98
CA THR A 30 -15.15 -10.40 30.43
C THR A 30 -15.87 -10.44 29.10
N THR A 31 -17.16 -10.16 29.15
CA THR A 31 -17.98 -9.82 28.00
C THR A 31 -17.18 -8.80 27.20
N ALA A 32 -16.76 -9.20 26.00
CA ALA A 32 -16.11 -8.32 25.05
C ALA A 32 -17.08 -7.18 24.76
N ALA A 33 -17.02 -6.10 25.54
CA ALA A 33 -17.39 -4.81 25.05
C ALA A 33 -16.46 -4.61 23.87
N ALA A 34 -17.02 -4.76 22.66
CA ALA A 34 -16.37 -4.48 21.41
C ALA A 34 -15.90 -3.03 21.48
N GLY A 35 -14.69 -2.86 22.04
CA GLY A 35 -13.93 -1.64 22.02
C GLY A 35 -13.76 -1.37 20.55
N ARG A 36 -14.62 -0.47 20.06
CA ARG A 36 -14.73 0.02 18.70
C ARG A 36 -13.31 0.21 18.19
N LYS A 37 -12.79 -0.81 17.51
CA LYS A 37 -11.47 -0.79 16.87
C LYS A 37 -11.54 0.46 16.02
N ARG A 38 -10.84 1.51 16.46
CA ARG A 38 -10.86 2.80 15.78
C ARG A 38 -10.56 2.45 14.33
N ARG A 39 -11.56 2.66 13.45
CA ARG A 39 -11.40 2.43 12.03
C ARG A 39 -10.25 3.34 11.66
N HIS A 40 -9.05 2.77 11.52
CA HIS A 40 -8.05 3.40 10.68
C HIS A 40 -8.80 3.65 9.37
N ALA A 41 -8.80 4.89 8.90
CA ALA A 41 -9.24 5.13 7.54
C ALA A 41 -8.37 4.21 6.68
N ASP A 42 -8.95 3.15 6.13
CA ASP A 42 -8.20 2.20 5.31
C ASP A 42 -7.64 3.01 4.15
N ALA A 43 -6.31 3.05 4.04
CA ALA A 43 -5.63 3.75 2.97
C ALA A 43 -6.15 3.24 1.63
N ALA A 44 -6.39 4.15 0.69
CA ALA A 44 -6.81 3.77 -0.65
C ALA A 44 -5.56 3.48 -1.49
N GLU A 45 -5.52 2.32 -2.13
CA GLU A 45 -4.42 1.91 -2.99
C GLU A 45 -4.88 1.91 -4.44
N VAL A 46 -4.07 2.48 -5.34
CA VAL A 46 -4.28 2.43 -6.79
C VAL A 46 -3.05 1.83 -7.44
N ILE A 47 -3.24 0.72 -8.14
CA ILE A 47 -2.19 0.01 -8.89
C ILE A 47 -2.47 0.22 -10.37
N LEU A 48 -1.60 0.97 -11.03
CA LEU A 48 -1.62 1.17 -12.48
C LEU A 48 -0.75 0.09 -13.12
N HIS A 49 -1.34 -0.75 -13.96
CA HIS A 49 -0.58 -1.79 -14.66
C HIS A 49 -0.28 -1.31 -16.07
N SER A 50 1.00 -1.16 -16.39
CA SER A 50 1.44 -0.70 -17.70
C SER A 50 1.74 -1.85 -18.67
N LYS A 51 1.80 -1.53 -19.96
CA LYS A 51 2.42 -2.35 -21.02
C LYS A 51 3.90 -1.99 -21.25
N VAL A 52 4.40 -0.98 -20.53
CA VAL A 52 5.76 -0.47 -20.69
C VAL A 52 6.69 -1.25 -19.76
N PRO A 53 7.89 -1.66 -20.22
CA PRO A 53 8.85 -2.35 -19.37
C PRO A 53 9.33 -1.47 -18.21
N VAL A 54 9.67 -2.10 -17.06
CA VAL A 54 10.12 -1.38 -15.85
C VAL A 54 11.32 -0.45 -16.10
N ALA A 55 12.20 -0.78 -17.05
CA ALA A 55 13.32 0.05 -17.47
C ALA A 55 12.91 1.43 -18.00
N GLN A 56 11.69 1.55 -18.54
CA GLN A 56 11.12 2.80 -19.06
C GLN A 56 10.09 3.42 -18.10
N SER A 57 9.98 2.91 -16.87
CA SER A 57 9.03 3.41 -15.86
C SER A 57 9.17 4.91 -15.58
N GLN A 58 10.38 5.48 -15.65
CA GLN A 58 10.58 6.92 -15.44
C GLN A 58 9.83 7.78 -16.46
N GLN A 59 9.82 7.38 -17.74
CA GLN A 59 9.08 8.10 -18.78
C GLN A 59 7.57 8.00 -18.55
N LEU A 60 7.10 6.82 -18.14
CA LEU A 60 5.70 6.60 -17.78
C LEU A 60 5.27 7.45 -16.58
N ILE A 61 6.10 7.53 -15.54
CA ILE A 61 5.85 8.36 -14.35
C ILE A 61 5.78 9.83 -14.73
N GLN A 62 6.68 10.31 -15.58
CA GLN A 62 6.66 11.69 -16.03
C GLN A 62 5.38 11.99 -16.82
N LYS A 63 4.94 11.06 -17.68
CA LYS A 63 3.68 11.18 -18.42
C LYS A 63 2.48 11.23 -17.48
N LEU A 64 2.44 10.33 -16.49
CA LEU A 64 1.38 10.31 -15.47
C LEU A 64 1.34 11.59 -14.62
N LYS A 65 2.50 12.16 -14.25
CA LYS A 65 2.58 13.45 -13.56
C LYS A 65 2.02 14.58 -14.41
N ASN A 66 2.36 14.62 -15.69
CA ASN A 66 1.83 15.62 -16.62
C ASN A 66 0.31 15.48 -16.80
N THR A 67 -0.20 14.25 -16.91
CA THR A 67 -1.64 13.97 -16.95
C THR A 67 -2.35 14.33 -15.65
N ALA A 68 -1.73 14.07 -14.50
CA ALA A 68 -2.30 14.47 -13.21
C ALA A 68 -2.39 15.99 -13.09
N ALA A 69 -1.34 16.70 -13.53
CA ALA A 69 -1.34 18.16 -13.58
C ALA A 69 -2.40 18.72 -14.55
N SER A 70 -2.56 18.13 -15.74
CA SER A 70 -3.58 18.57 -16.71
C SER A 70 -5.02 18.34 -16.22
N LEU A 71 -5.22 17.33 -15.38
CA LEU A 71 -6.50 17.00 -14.77
C LEU A 71 -6.77 17.79 -13.46
N ASN A 72 -5.86 18.68 -13.04
CA ASN A 72 -5.91 19.38 -11.75
C ASN A 72 -6.11 18.42 -10.57
N LEU A 73 -5.40 17.28 -10.60
CA LEU A 73 -5.36 16.35 -9.49
C LEU A 73 -4.37 16.87 -8.46
N ASP A 74 -4.80 17.85 -7.67
CA ASP A 74 -3.98 18.36 -6.58
C ASP A 74 -3.76 17.25 -5.54
N ALA A 75 -2.49 17.01 -5.21
CA ALA A 75 -2.11 16.11 -4.12
C ALA A 75 -2.80 16.51 -2.81
N GLU A 76 -3.11 17.79 -2.62
CA GLU A 76 -3.87 18.30 -1.48
C GLU A 76 -5.27 17.68 -1.34
N ARG A 77 -5.92 17.27 -2.45
CA ARG A 77 -7.25 16.63 -2.41
C ARG A 77 -7.19 15.17 -1.97
N PHE A 78 -6.07 14.50 -2.18
CA PHE A 78 -5.88 13.07 -1.88
C PHE A 78 -5.01 12.82 -0.64
N GLY A 79 -4.51 13.88 -0.02
CA GLY A 79 -3.62 13.82 1.13
C GLY A 79 -2.21 13.37 0.75
N LYS A 80 -1.57 12.64 1.64
CA LYS A 80 -0.24 12.08 1.37
C LYS A 80 -0.38 10.97 0.32
N VAL A 81 0.31 11.14 -0.80
CA VAL A 81 0.41 10.15 -1.88
C VAL A 81 1.79 9.53 -1.81
N GLU A 82 1.87 8.26 -1.44
CA GLU A 82 3.09 7.47 -1.57
C GLU A 82 3.08 6.78 -2.94
N GLN A 83 4.19 6.84 -3.66
CA GLN A 83 4.31 6.23 -4.98
C GLN A 83 5.48 5.25 -5.00
N GLU A 84 5.20 4.03 -5.41
CA GLU A 84 6.21 3.00 -5.62
C GLU A 84 6.11 2.42 -7.04
N VAL A 85 7.22 1.86 -7.52
CA VAL A 85 7.32 1.26 -8.85
C VAL A 85 7.77 -0.18 -8.68
N GLY A 86 6.94 -1.11 -9.12
CA GLY A 86 7.28 -2.53 -9.22
C GLY A 86 7.27 -2.99 -10.67
N SER A 87 7.45 -4.31 -10.83
CA SER A 87 7.30 -4.99 -12.09
C SER A 87 6.34 -6.16 -11.94
N ASP A 88 5.57 -6.44 -12.99
CA ASP A 88 4.75 -7.65 -13.06
C ASP A 88 5.58 -8.88 -13.47
N GLU A 89 4.94 -10.06 -13.48
CA GLU A 89 5.57 -11.32 -13.91
C GLU A 89 6.06 -11.29 -15.36
N SER A 90 5.58 -10.35 -16.16
CA SER A 90 5.98 -10.13 -17.56
C SER A 90 7.06 -9.06 -17.71
N GLY A 91 7.56 -8.48 -16.61
CA GLY A 91 8.57 -7.42 -16.59
C GLY A 91 8.03 -6.01 -16.92
N ASN A 92 6.72 -5.83 -17.01
CA ASN A 92 6.09 -4.54 -17.22
C ASN A 92 6.01 -3.74 -15.93
N ALA A 93 6.12 -2.42 -16.04
CA ALA A 93 6.01 -1.49 -14.92
C ALA A 93 4.61 -1.56 -14.27
N GLN A 94 4.61 -1.67 -12.95
CA GLN A 94 3.42 -1.45 -12.12
C GLN A 94 3.69 -0.26 -11.22
N ILE A 95 2.78 0.71 -11.23
CA ILE A 95 2.91 1.91 -10.40
C ILE A 95 1.88 1.82 -9.29
N TYR A 96 2.36 1.80 -8.06
CA TYR A 96 1.57 1.71 -6.84
C TYR A 96 1.43 3.11 -6.27
N HIS A 97 0.19 3.52 -6.01
CA HIS A 97 -0.13 4.78 -5.35
C HIS A 97 -0.94 4.49 -4.09
N THR A 98 -0.42 4.85 -2.93
CA THR A 98 -1.12 4.72 -1.65
C THR A 98 -1.54 6.12 -1.20
N LEU A 99 -2.83 6.25 -0.89
CA LEU A 99 -3.48 7.49 -0.48
C LEU A 99 -3.94 7.34 0.97
N ASP A 100 -3.29 8.09 1.88
CA ASP A 100 -3.62 8.07 3.31
C ASP A 100 -4.83 8.96 3.66
N GLY A 101 -5.35 9.72 2.69
CA GLY A 101 -6.50 10.59 2.86
C GLY A 101 -7.82 9.83 3.00
N ASN A 102 -8.83 10.49 3.58
CA ASN A 102 -10.21 10.04 3.47
C ASN A 102 -10.72 10.35 2.06
N VAL A 103 -10.39 9.47 1.10
CA VAL A 103 -10.71 9.64 -0.31
C VAL A 103 -12.08 9.06 -0.62
N ASP A 104 -12.88 9.78 -1.41
CA ASP A 104 -14.11 9.21 -1.99
C ASP A 104 -13.75 8.17 -3.05
N CYS A 105 -14.10 6.90 -2.81
CA CYS A 105 -13.82 5.79 -3.73
C CYS A 105 -14.47 5.99 -5.11
N ALA A 106 -15.62 6.67 -5.19
CA ALA A 106 -16.28 6.96 -6.46
C ALA A 106 -15.51 8.03 -7.25
N GLU A 107 -15.05 9.09 -6.58
CA GLU A 107 -14.20 10.11 -7.19
C GLU A 107 -12.86 9.50 -7.66
N LEU A 108 -12.22 8.70 -6.80
CA LEU A 108 -10.98 8.00 -7.14
C LEU A 108 -11.15 7.14 -8.39
N ARG A 109 -12.24 6.37 -8.47
CA ARG A 109 -12.55 5.54 -9.63
C ARG A 109 -12.75 6.36 -10.91
N LEU A 110 -13.45 7.50 -10.82
CA LEU A 110 -13.67 8.38 -11.98
C LEU A 110 -12.35 9.01 -12.46
N ILE A 111 -11.49 9.41 -11.53
CA ILE A 111 -10.19 9.99 -11.83
C ILE A 111 -9.28 8.95 -12.48
N THR A 112 -9.20 7.74 -11.92
CA THR A 112 -8.42 6.66 -12.52
C THR A 112 -8.91 6.34 -13.93
N LYS A 113 -10.23 6.31 -14.18
CA LYS A 113 -10.77 6.18 -15.55
C LYS A 113 -10.28 7.28 -16.49
N LYS A 114 -10.28 8.53 -16.05
CA LYS A 114 -9.78 9.66 -16.85
C LYS A 114 -8.30 9.53 -17.16
N VAL A 115 -7.48 9.13 -16.18
CA VAL A 115 -6.06 8.88 -16.37
C VAL A 115 -5.83 7.76 -17.40
N LEU A 116 -6.54 6.63 -17.27
CA LEU A 116 -6.46 5.52 -18.23
C LEU A 116 -6.87 5.95 -19.64
N SER A 117 -7.84 6.85 -19.78
CA SER A 117 -8.26 7.38 -21.09
C SER A 117 -7.26 8.34 -21.74
N GLN A 118 -6.30 8.88 -20.98
CA GLN A 118 -5.26 9.79 -21.50
C GLN A 118 -3.89 9.13 -21.62
N VAL A 119 -3.69 7.96 -20.99
CA VAL A 119 -2.41 7.25 -20.95
C VAL A 119 -2.61 5.85 -21.49
N ASP A 120 -2.49 5.70 -22.81
CA ASP A 120 -2.67 4.44 -23.54
C ASP A 120 -1.73 3.32 -23.06
N GLU A 121 -0.60 3.69 -22.47
CA GLU A 121 0.39 2.78 -21.89
C GLU A 121 -0.10 2.06 -20.63
N VAL A 122 -1.15 2.56 -19.99
CA VAL A 122 -1.77 1.96 -18.80
C VAL A 122 -3.15 1.44 -19.18
N PRO A 123 -3.28 0.19 -19.65
CA PRO A 123 -4.56 -0.36 -20.08
C PRO A 123 -5.53 -0.70 -18.95
N LYS A 124 -5.04 -0.86 -17.72
CA LYS A 124 -5.85 -1.35 -16.59
C LYS A 124 -5.34 -0.76 -15.27
N ALA A 125 -6.26 -0.52 -14.36
CA ALA A 125 -5.94 -0.18 -12.98
C ALA A 125 -6.73 -1.04 -11.99
N SER A 126 -6.11 -1.30 -10.84
CA SER A 126 -6.74 -1.93 -9.69
C SER A 126 -6.81 -0.91 -8.55
N ILE A 127 -7.97 -0.74 -7.93
CA ILE A 127 -8.20 0.22 -6.85
C ILE A 127 -8.68 -0.54 -5.62
N THR A 128 -7.98 -0.45 -4.50
CA THR A 128 -8.47 -0.88 -3.19
C THR A 128 -8.89 0.37 -2.42
N CYS A 129 -10.14 0.47 -1.99
CA CYS A 129 -10.64 1.62 -1.23
C CYS A 129 -11.67 1.15 -0.20
N GLN A 130 -11.47 1.51 1.08
CA GLN A 130 -12.36 1.13 2.18
C GLN A 130 -12.64 -0.40 2.26
N GLY A 131 -11.60 -1.21 2.03
CA GLY A 131 -11.70 -2.67 2.01
C GLY A 131 -12.37 -3.29 0.76
N GLN A 132 -12.82 -2.46 -0.19
CA GLN A 132 -13.38 -2.93 -1.46
C GLN A 132 -12.34 -2.83 -2.58
N LYS A 133 -12.27 -3.86 -3.43
CA LYS A 133 -11.39 -3.89 -4.61
C LYS A 133 -12.21 -3.68 -5.88
N PHE A 134 -11.78 -2.72 -6.69
CA PHE A 134 -12.37 -2.36 -7.97
C PHE A 134 -11.34 -2.53 -9.07
N ARG A 135 -11.78 -2.95 -10.24
CA ARG A 135 -10.97 -2.94 -11.46
C ARG A 135 -11.55 -1.93 -12.43
N VAL A 136 -10.66 -1.20 -13.08
CA VAL A 136 -10.97 -0.10 -13.99
C VAL A 136 -10.22 -0.30 -15.29
#